data_AF-A0A0C2VSE9-F1
#
_entry.id   AF-A0A0C2VSE9-F1
#
_cell.length_a   1.000
_cell.length_b   1.000
_cell.length_c   1.000
_cell.angle_alpha   90.00
_cell.angle_beta   90.00
_cell.angle_gamma   90.00
#
_symmetry.space_group_name_H-M   'P 1'
#
loop_
_entity.id
_entity.type
_entity.pdbx_description
1 polymer ?
#
loop_
_entity_poly.entity_id
_entity_poly.type
_entity_poly.pdbx_seq_one_letter_code
_entity_poly.pdbx_strand_id
1 'polypeptide(L)'
;MSSSTNNTEVIEAEVVPNEQGKIITGDELVAMIDISAQLPVISSNFKIIKTHVLTGLKEFEVKVTLDNIDKAKVLATSLNQLSNKAEEHRVNAVRIVSEPINIFNARCKEIIELIQRKRKFILDQVEVFNKETRNECLELLKSALATAYYNYGVTEEFKTAKVDDLAIVSNKTKTGITSKAKSTVEARALECKRFQEKVELRLNTLEATCYKFGLEAPLVRQNIESFLKVEDEAIYQQKLQSLIKSEIQCLASLEQRLAAKAQKEAEEKAKAEFLAQQKSQEPAKVQIESNSQPQIIIAKAPISQSTYVQSVAKPTGNQKTYVVTATFEVTVDEAMADKLEAHLLRKFEQACIKNKPTITITEKGAVKVPEAKKDSRSNLEEGSLF
;
A
#
# COMPACT_ATOMS: atom_id res chain seq x y z
N MET A 1 -11.32 18.04 88.85
CA MET A 1 -12.08 16.93 88.21
C MET A 1 -13.08 17.55 87.26
N SER A 2 -13.05 17.16 85.98
CA SER A 2 -14.18 17.14 85.04
C SER A 2 -13.67 16.50 83.75
N SER A 3 -14.31 15.41 83.35
CA SER A 3 -13.76 14.40 82.44
C SER A 3 -13.71 14.85 80.98
N SER A 4 -12.62 14.56 80.29
CA SER A 4 -12.59 14.48 78.83
C SER A 4 -13.27 13.19 78.37
N THR A 5 -14.21 13.29 77.44
CA THR A 5 -14.73 12.14 76.70
C THR A 5 -14.42 12.32 75.22
N ASN A 6 -13.34 11.69 74.77
CA ASN A 6 -13.03 11.53 73.35
C ASN A 6 -13.96 10.45 72.78
N ASN A 7 -14.97 10.85 71.99
CA ASN A 7 -15.63 9.91 71.09
C ASN A 7 -14.73 9.69 69.88
N THR A 8 -13.80 8.75 69.98
CA THR A 8 -13.14 8.14 68.83
C THR A 8 -13.96 6.92 68.44
N GLU A 9 -14.92 7.14 67.54
CA GLU A 9 -15.71 6.07 66.94
C GLU A 9 -14.81 5.33 65.95
N VAL A 10 -14.21 4.23 66.42
CA VAL A 10 -13.40 3.34 65.60
C VAL A 10 -14.35 2.56 64.70
N ILE A 11 -14.47 2.99 63.45
CA ILE A 11 -15.09 2.18 62.41
C ILE A 11 -14.13 1.01 62.15
N GLU A 12 -14.41 -0.13 62.76
CA GLU A 12 -13.74 -1.39 62.42
C GLU A 12 -14.05 -1.70 60.95
N ALA A 13 -13.03 -1.57 60.10
CA ALA A 13 -13.15 -1.95 58.71
C ALA A 13 -13.33 -3.48 58.64
N GLU A 14 -14.55 -3.93 58.33
CA GLU A 14 -14.87 -5.33 58.12
C GLU A 14 -14.01 -5.87 56.96
N VAL A 15 -12.94 -6.58 57.30
CA VAL A 15 -12.05 -7.20 56.31
C VAL A 15 -12.80 -8.37 55.69
N VAL A 16 -13.51 -8.10 54.60
CA VAL A 16 -14.16 -9.13 53.78
C VAL A 16 -13.11 -10.19 53.43
N PRO A 17 -13.29 -11.45 53.84
CA PRO A 17 -12.30 -12.50 53.61
C PRO A 17 -12.24 -12.78 52.11
N ASN A 18 -11.18 -12.29 51.48
CA ASN A 18 -11.01 -12.39 50.04
C ASN A 18 -10.68 -13.84 49.68
N GLU A 19 -11.63 -14.56 49.07
CA GLU A 19 -11.42 -15.91 48.55
C GLU A 19 -10.26 -15.89 47.55
N GLN A 20 -9.16 -16.54 47.93
CA GLN A 20 -7.85 -16.38 47.27
C GLN A 20 -7.92 -16.81 45.80
N GLY A 21 -8.01 -15.83 44.89
CA GLY A 21 -8.01 -16.03 43.45
C GLY A 21 -9.26 -15.57 42.72
N LYS A 22 -10.32 -15.12 43.40
CA LYS A 22 -11.49 -14.53 42.72
C LYS A 22 -11.12 -13.20 42.05
N ILE A 23 -11.41 -13.08 40.76
CA ILE A 23 -11.27 -11.81 40.02
C ILE A 23 -12.44 -10.91 40.40
N ILE A 24 -12.16 -9.80 41.09
CA ILE A 24 -13.16 -8.78 41.40
C ILE A 24 -13.58 -8.10 40.08
N THR A 25 -14.87 -8.19 39.75
CA THR A 25 -15.47 -7.53 38.59
C THR A 25 -15.66 -6.03 38.83
N GLY A 26 -15.93 -5.27 37.76
CA GLY A 26 -16.22 -3.83 37.88
C GLY A 26 -17.44 -3.56 38.76
N ASP A 27 -18.49 -4.36 38.64
CA ASP A 27 -19.73 -4.21 39.40
C ASP A 27 -19.55 -4.61 40.87
N GLU A 28 -18.76 -5.64 41.17
CA GLU A 28 -18.39 -5.99 42.54
C GLU A 28 -17.52 -4.91 43.19
N LEU A 29 -16.57 -4.32 42.46
CA LEU A 29 -15.78 -3.19 42.96
C LEU A 29 -16.67 -1.98 43.27
N VAL A 30 -17.66 -1.68 42.41
CA VAL A 30 -18.64 -0.60 42.65
C VAL A 30 -19.52 -0.92 43.86
N ALA A 31 -19.94 -2.18 44.04
CA ALA A 31 -20.72 -2.60 45.21
C ALA A 31 -19.93 -2.56 46.53
N MET A 32 -18.59 -2.65 46.48
CA MET A 32 -17.69 -2.45 47.63
C MET A 32 -17.43 -0.97 47.96
N ILE A 33 -17.81 -0.03 47.09
CA ILE A 33 -17.64 1.40 47.31
C ILE A 33 -18.83 1.93 48.13
N ASP A 34 -18.69 1.89 49.45
CA ASP A 34 -19.56 2.63 50.37
C ASP A 34 -19.10 4.10 50.46
N ILE A 35 -19.98 5.03 50.09
CA ILE A 35 -19.75 6.47 50.18
C ILE A 35 -20.90 7.09 50.97
N SER A 36 -20.70 7.19 52.28
CA SER A 36 -21.51 8.06 53.14
C SER A 36 -20.99 9.50 53.08
N ALA A 37 -21.85 10.46 52.76
CA ALA A 37 -21.52 11.88 52.69
C ALA A 37 -22.56 12.72 53.42
N GLN A 38 -22.13 13.52 54.39
CA GLN A 38 -22.95 14.55 55.03
C GLN A 38 -22.71 15.89 54.34
N LEU A 39 -23.80 16.60 53.97
CA LEU A 39 -23.69 17.91 53.33
C LEU A 39 -23.03 18.93 54.29
N PRO A 40 -21.99 19.66 53.86
CA PRO A 40 -21.34 20.65 54.71
C PRO A 40 -22.23 21.88 54.88
N VAL A 41 -22.73 22.10 56.10
CA VAL A 41 -23.56 23.26 56.44
C VAL A 41 -22.69 24.38 57.02
N ILE A 42 -22.31 25.35 56.19
CA ILE A 42 -21.69 26.60 56.66
C ILE A 42 -22.80 27.53 57.17
N SER A 43 -23.19 27.35 58.43
CA SER A 43 -24.07 28.29 59.12
C SER A 43 -23.29 29.52 59.57
N SER A 44 -23.91 30.70 59.52
CA SER A 44 -23.32 31.92 60.05
C SER A 44 -24.38 32.84 60.64
N ASN A 45 -24.02 33.55 61.71
CA ASN A 45 -24.79 34.63 62.30
C ASN A 45 -24.69 35.93 61.47
N PHE A 46 -24.65 35.84 60.13
CA PHE A 46 -24.40 36.94 59.20
C PHE A 46 -25.27 38.18 59.46
N LYS A 47 -26.56 38.00 59.76
CA LYS A 47 -27.46 39.11 60.09
C LYS A 47 -27.00 39.89 61.34
N ILE A 48 -26.51 39.18 62.36
CA ILE A 48 -26.01 39.75 63.61
C ILE A 48 -24.66 40.44 63.36
N ILE A 49 -23.71 39.74 62.74
CA ILE A 49 -22.39 40.31 62.41
C ILE A 49 -22.54 41.56 61.53
N LYS A 50 -23.32 41.51 60.44
CA LYS A 50 -23.52 42.65 59.54
C LYS A 50 -24.13 43.84 60.28
N THR A 51 -25.06 43.63 61.20
CA THR A 51 -25.67 44.71 62.01
C THR A 51 -24.65 45.32 62.96
N HIS A 52 -23.83 44.52 63.64
CA HIS A 52 -22.75 45.02 64.50
C HIS A 52 -21.68 45.78 63.71
N VAL A 53 -21.22 45.24 62.58
CA VAL A 53 -20.23 45.89 61.70
C VAL A 53 -20.77 47.22 61.17
N LEU A 54 -21.99 47.27 60.63
CA LEU A 54 -22.61 48.52 60.16
C LEU A 54 -22.85 49.55 61.28
N THR A 55 -23.00 49.09 62.53
CA THR A 55 -23.14 50.01 63.68
C THR A 55 -21.78 50.57 64.09
N GLY A 56 -20.75 49.71 64.21
CA GLY A 56 -19.39 50.13 64.56
C GLY A 56 -18.72 51.00 63.49
N LEU A 57 -19.02 50.77 62.20
CA LEU A 57 -18.49 51.58 61.10
C LEU A 57 -18.89 53.07 61.18
N LYS A 58 -19.96 53.42 61.89
CA LYS A 58 -20.35 54.83 62.12
C LYS A 58 -19.32 55.61 62.92
N GLU A 59 -18.56 54.94 63.80
CA GLU A 59 -17.47 55.56 64.58
C GLU A 59 -16.28 55.97 63.69
N PHE A 60 -16.24 55.47 62.45
CA PHE A 60 -15.21 55.76 61.45
C PHE A 60 -15.65 56.84 60.44
N GLU A 61 -16.84 57.43 60.56
CA GLU A 61 -17.34 58.53 59.72
C GLU A 61 -16.69 59.89 60.06
N VAL A 62 -15.36 59.92 60.13
CA VAL A 62 -14.55 61.09 60.49
C VAL A 62 -14.12 61.84 59.22
N LYS A 63 -14.45 63.15 59.13
CA LYS A 63 -13.89 64.02 58.09
C LYS A 63 -12.40 64.29 58.37
N VAL A 64 -11.54 63.96 57.41
CA VAL A 64 -10.10 64.16 57.54
C VAL A 64 -9.75 65.64 57.45
N THR A 65 -8.98 66.13 58.42
CA THR A 65 -8.41 67.47 58.49
C THR A 65 -6.91 67.39 58.74
N LEU A 66 -6.18 68.50 58.59
CA LEU A 66 -4.74 68.54 58.85
C LEU A 66 -4.40 68.09 60.29
N ASP A 67 -5.24 68.43 61.27
CA ASP A 67 -5.02 68.14 62.70
C ASP A 67 -5.35 66.68 63.09
N ASN A 68 -6.02 65.91 62.23
CA ASN A 68 -6.46 64.54 62.55
C ASN A 68 -5.92 63.45 61.59
N ILE A 69 -5.11 63.84 60.59
CA ILE A 69 -4.66 62.94 59.52
C ILE A 69 -3.96 61.66 60.01
N ASP A 70 -3.14 61.73 61.06
CA ASP A 70 -2.45 60.55 61.57
C ASP A 70 -3.38 59.61 62.35
N LYS A 71 -4.40 60.16 63.03
CA LYS A 71 -5.49 59.35 63.61
C LYS A 71 -6.32 58.67 62.51
N ALA A 72 -6.59 59.37 61.41
CA ALA A 72 -7.30 58.80 60.25
C ALA A 72 -6.51 57.65 59.60
N LYS A 73 -5.17 57.76 59.48
CA LYS A 73 -4.31 56.66 59.01
C LYS A 73 -4.39 55.43 59.93
N VAL A 74 -4.38 55.62 61.25
CA VAL A 74 -4.51 54.51 62.22
C VAL A 74 -5.89 53.85 62.12
N LEU A 75 -6.97 54.63 61.98
CA LEU A 75 -8.32 54.11 61.78
C LEU A 75 -8.44 53.30 60.47
N ALA A 76 -7.92 53.82 59.36
CA ALA A 76 -7.88 53.09 58.08
C ALA A 76 -7.05 51.79 58.17
N THR A 77 -5.93 51.80 58.90
CA THR A 77 -5.13 50.59 59.16
C THR A 77 -5.92 49.55 59.96
N SER A 78 -6.70 49.99 60.96
CA SER A 78 -7.56 49.10 61.76
C SER A 78 -8.69 48.48 60.93
N LEU A 79 -9.33 49.25 60.04
CA LEU A 79 -10.34 48.73 59.11
C LEU A 79 -9.76 47.68 58.14
N ASN A 80 -8.56 47.92 57.61
CA ASN A 80 -7.86 46.93 56.78
C ASN A 80 -7.54 45.64 57.57
N GLN A 81 -7.08 45.75 58.81
CA GLN A 81 -6.85 44.58 59.68
C GLN A 81 -8.14 43.79 59.97
N LEU A 82 -9.26 44.49 60.19
CA LEU A 82 -10.57 43.85 60.40
C LEU A 82 -11.05 43.12 59.14
N SER A 83 -10.90 43.74 57.96
CA SER A 83 -11.24 43.13 56.67
C SER A 83 -10.38 41.89 56.39
N ASN A 84 -9.07 41.97 56.62
CA ASN A 84 -8.16 40.85 56.44
C ASN A 84 -8.49 39.66 57.36
N LYS A 85 -8.84 39.92 58.63
CA LYS A 85 -9.27 38.86 59.56
C LYS A 85 -10.58 38.21 59.16
N ALA A 86 -11.55 38.98 58.65
CA ALA A 86 -12.81 38.43 58.15
C ALA A 86 -12.57 37.53 56.93
N GLU A 87 -11.66 37.93 56.03
CA GLU A 87 -11.25 37.14 54.87
C GLU A 87 -10.47 35.88 55.26
N GLU A 88 -9.55 35.97 56.23
CA GLU A 88 -8.83 34.82 56.78
C GLU A 88 -9.78 33.78 57.39
N HIS A 89 -10.77 34.21 58.17
CA HIS A 89 -11.81 33.33 58.69
C HIS A 89 -12.67 32.69 57.58
N ARG A 90 -13.02 33.45 56.53
CA ARG A 90 -13.74 32.93 55.36
C ARG A 90 -12.94 31.83 54.66
N VAL A 91 -11.67 32.10 54.36
CA VAL A 91 -10.75 31.17 53.70
C VAL A 91 -10.55 29.91 54.55
N ASN A 92 -10.33 30.05 55.85
CA ASN A 92 -10.12 28.91 56.73
C ASN A 92 -11.39 28.04 56.89
N ALA A 93 -12.58 28.64 56.99
CA ALA A 93 -13.84 27.90 57.03
C ALA A 93 -14.10 27.11 55.74
N VAL A 94 -13.85 27.72 54.57
CA VAL A 94 -13.93 27.02 53.27
C VAL A 94 -12.90 25.90 53.19
N ARG A 95 -11.66 26.13 53.63
CA ARG A 95 -10.59 25.13 53.65
C ARG A 95 -11.00 23.89 54.45
N ILE A 96 -11.47 24.07 55.69
CA ILE A 96 -11.92 22.98 56.57
C ILE A 96 -13.00 22.12 55.91
N VAL A 97 -13.95 22.72 55.19
CA VAL A 97 -14.98 22.00 54.45
C VAL A 97 -14.42 21.28 53.21
N SER A 98 -13.46 21.87 52.52
CA SER A 98 -12.87 21.29 51.30
C SER A 98 -11.83 20.18 51.57
N GLU A 99 -11.17 20.17 52.73
CA GLU A 99 -10.07 19.26 53.03
C GLU A 99 -10.48 17.77 52.95
N PRO A 100 -11.61 17.31 53.55
CA PRO A 100 -12.03 15.91 53.43
C PRO A 100 -12.37 15.53 51.98
N ILE A 101 -12.92 16.46 51.20
CA ILE A 101 -13.26 16.28 49.77
C ILE A 101 -11.96 16.11 48.96
N ASN A 102 -10.93 16.91 49.24
CA ASN A 102 -9.62 16.80 48.61
C ASN A 102 -8.94 15.46 48.93
N ILE A 103 -8.99 15.03 50.20
CA ILE A 103 -8.45 13.73 50.65
C ILE A 103 -9.18 12.57 49.98
N PHE A 104 -10.52 12.61 49.91
CA PHE A 104 -11.32 11.61 49.21
C PHE A 104 -10.95 11.53 47.72
N ASN A 105 -10.92 12.67 47.03
CA ASN A 105 -10.51 12.75 45.62
C ASN A 105 -9.09 12.23 45.37
N ALA A 106 -8.15 12.45 46.29
CA ALA A 106 -6.79 11.92 46.20
C ALA A 106 -6.77 10.38 46.32
N ARG A 107 -7.50 9.81 47.29
CA ARG A 107 -7.62 8.34 47.46
C ARG A 107 -8.28 7.67 46.25
N CYS A 108 -9.34 8.27 45.70
CA CYS A 108 -9.97 7.76 44.48
C CYS A 108 -9.00 7.77 43.28
N LYS A 109 -8.18 8.82 43.13
CA LYS A 109 -7.14 8.88 42.10
C LYS A 109 -6.07 7.80 42.28
N GLU A 110 -5.62 7.56 43.51
CA GLU A 110 -4.64 6.51 43.80
C GLU A 110 -5.13 5.11 43.37
N ILE A 111 -6.40 4.78 43.66
CA ILE A 111 -7.03 3.53 43.22
C ILE A 111 -7.07 3.44 41.68
N ILE A 112 -7.48 4.52 41.02
CA ILE A 112 -7.51 4.60 39.54
C ILE A 112 -6.10 4.40 38.96
N GLU A 113 -5.08 5.04 39.54
CA GLU A 113 -3.68 4.91 39.13
C GLU A 113 -3.12 3.50 39.36
N LEU A 114 -3.54 2.79 40.42
CA LEU A 114 -3.17 1.39 40.63
C LEU A 114 -3.75 0.48 39.53
N ILE A 115 -5.03 0.65 39.21
CA ILE A 115 -5.71 -0.09 38.13
C ILE A 115 -5.06 0.21 36.78
N GLN A 116 -4.81 1.48 36.46
CA GLN A 116 -4.17 1.90 35.21
C GLN A 116 -2.75 1.37 35.07
N ARG A 117 -1.94 1.41 36.14
CA ARG A 117 -0.58 0.84 36.16
C ARG A 117 -0.59 -0.67 35.88
N LYS A 118 -1.51 -1.43 36.50
CA LYS A 118 -1.63 -2.87 36.25
C LYS A 118 -2.16 -3.19 34.85
N ARG A 119 -3.12 -2.42 34.33
CA ARG A 119 -3.56 -2.52 32.93
C ARG A 119 -2.39 -2.30 31.96
N LYS A 120 -1.58 -1.26 32.18
CA LYS A 120 -0.40 -0.97 31.34
C LYS A 120 0.59 -2.14 31.39
N PHE A 121 0.94 -2.62 32.57
CA PHE A 121 1.84 -3.77 32.75
C PHE A 121 1.41 -5.01 31.94
N ILE A 122 0.11 -5.33 31.92
CA ILE A 122 -0.42 -6.44 31.12
C ILE A 122 -0.30 -6.16 29.61
N LEU A 123 -0.59 -4.93 29.16
CA LEU A 123 -0.45 -4.56 27.74
C LEU A 123 1.00 -4.60 27.27
N ASP A 124 1.94 -4.10 28.09
CA ASP A 124 3.37 -4.15 27.81
C ASP A 124 3.85 -5.62 27.67
N GLN A 125 3.37 -6.52 28.54
CA GLN A 125 3.63 -7.97 28.42
C GLN A 125 3.02 -8.59 27.15
N VAL A 126 1.79 -8.23 26.79
CA VAL A 126 1.12 -8.69 25.57
C VAL A 126 1.87 -8.22 24.32
N GLU A 127 2.44 -7.02 24.31
CA GLU A 127 3.27 -6.53 23.20
C GLU A 127 4.55 -7.35 23.03
N VAL A 128 5.28 -7.60 24.13
CA VAL A 128 6.49 -8.45 24.14
C VAL A 128 6.16 -9.85 23.62
N PHE A 129 5.14 -10.50 24.19
CA PHE A 129 4.68 -11.83 23.76
C PHE A 129 4.31 -11.85 22.27
N ASN A 130 3.58 -10.85 21.78
CA ASN A 130 3.19 -10.76 20.37
C ASN A 130 4.40 -10.50 19.44
N LYS A 131 5.47 -9.86 19.92
CA LYS A 131 6.71 -9.66 19.16
C LYS A 131 7.51 -10.97 19.08
N GLU A 132 7.71 -11.64 20.21
CA GLU A 132 8.41 -12.93 20.29
C GLU A 132 7.69 -14.00 19.46
N THR A 133 6.37 -14.12 19.62
CA THR A 133 5.54 -15.07 18.86
C THR A 133 5.62 -14.85 17.35
N ARG A 134 5.71 -13.60 16.88
CA ARG A 134 5.90 -13.28 15.45
C ARG A 134 7.29 -13.67 14.96
N ASN A 135 8.34 -13.42 15.75
CA ASN A 135 9.70 -13.84 15.43
C ASN A 135 9.82 -15.38 15.34
N GLU A 136 9.28 -16.12 16.31
CA GLU A 136 9.23 -17.59 16.25
C GLU A 136 8.45 -18.09 15.02
N CYS A 137 7.33 -17.44 14.70
CA CYS A 137 6.54 -17.77 13.50
C CYS A 137 7.38 -17.55 12.23
N LEU A 138 8.12 -16.45 12.13
CA LEU A 138 8.99 -16.15 10.99
C LEU A 138 10.09 -17.20 10.79
N GLU A 139 10.77 -17.62 11.87
CA GLU A 139 11.82 -18.64 11.76
C GLU A 139 11.26 -20.02 11.37
N LEU A 140 10.08 -20.39 11.88
CA LEU A 140 9.37 -21.60 11.44
C LEU A 140 8.92 -21.52 9.97
N LEU A 141 8.47 -20.35 9.52
CA LEU A 141 8.10 -20.10 8.12
C LEU A 141 9.32 -20.19 7.18
N LYS A 142 10.46 -19.62 7.57
CA LYS A 142 11.74 -19.74 6.83
C LYS A 142 12.19 -21.20 6.75
N SER A 143 12.13 -21.95 7.85
CA SER A 143 12.47 -23.38 7.89
C SER A 143 11.54 -24.23 7.01
N ALA A 144 10.23 -23.95 7.05
CA ALA A 144 9.25 -24.56 6.15
C ALA A 144 9.52 -24.22 4.68
N LEU A 145 9.90 -22.97 4.36
CA LEU A 145 10.23 -22.54 3.00
C LEU A 145 11.50 -23.22 2.49
N ALA A 146 12.56 -23.31 3.31
CA ALA A 146 13.78 -24.03 2.97
C ALA A 146 13.51 -25.52 2.71
N THR A 147 12.64 -26.14 3.52
CA THR A 147 12.17 -27.52 3.33
C THR A 147 11.38 -27.67 2.03
N ALA A 148 10.48 -26.74 1.71
CA ALA A 148 9.71 -26.75 0.47
C ALA A 148 10.60 -26.57 -0.77
N TYR A 149 11.60 -25.68 -0.70
CA TYR A 149 12.59 -25.53 -1.78
C TYR A 149 13.45 -26.77 -1.99
N TYR A 150 13.86 -27.46 -0.93
CA TYR A 150 14.54 -28.74 -1.02
C TYR A 150 13.64 -29.80 -1.69
N ASN A 151 12.40 -29.94 -1.21
CA ASN A 151 11.43 -30.94 -1.72
C ASN A 151 11.06 -30.71 -3.19
N TYR A 152 10.97 -29.46 -3.66
CA TYR A 152 10.69 -29.13 -5.06
C TYR A 152 11.94 -29.04 -5.95
N GLY A 153 13.15 -29.16 -5.40
CA GLY A 153 14.39 -29.02 -6.17
C GLY A 153 14.56 -27.62 -6.79
N VAL A 154 14.30 -26.58 -6.01
CA VAL A 154 14.49 -25.17 -6.42
C VAL A 154 15.94 -24.75 -6.20
N THR A 155 16.64 -24.36 -7.26
CA THR A 155 18.04 -23.91 -7.18
C THR A 155 18.14 -22.48 -6.63
N GLU A 156 19.31 -22.12 -6.07
CA GLU A 156 19.52 -20.82 -5.41
C GLU A 156 19.12 -19.62 -6.28
N GLU A 157 19.33 -19.71 -7.61
CA GLU A 157 19.03 -18.62 -8.55
C GLU A 157 17.51 -18.36 -8.78
N PHE A 158 16.64 -19.15 -8.15
CA PHE A 158 15.18 -19.05 -8.19
C PHE A 158 14.52 -18.98 -6.80
N LYS A 159 15.29 -18.95 -5.70
CA LYS A 159 14.75 -18.84 -4.33
C LYS A 159 14.35 -17.40 -3.97
N THR A 160 13.25 -16.93 -4.55
CA THR A 160 12.80 -15.53 -4.47
C THR A 160 11.56 -15.28 -3.59
N ALA A 161 10.95 -16.33 -3.03
CA ALA A 161 9.72 -16.21 -2.25
C ALA A 161 9.97 -15.55 -0.89
N LYS A 162 9.02 -14.70 -0.49
CA LYS A 162 8.98 -14.06 0.83
C LYS A 162 7.93 -14.72 1.70
N VAL A 163 8.10 -14.64 3.03
CA VAL A 163 7.16 -15.22 4.02
C VAL A 163 6.90 -14.31 5.22
N ASP A 164 7.51 -13.12 5.24
CA ASP A 164 7.46 -12.15 6.33
C ASP A 164 6.04 -11.63 6.59
N ASP A 165 5.20 -11.57 5.56
CA ASP A 165 3.78 -11.23 5.63
C ASP A 165 2.93 -12.29 6.36
N LEU A 166 3.41 -13.54 6.41
CA LEU A 166 2.74 -14.64 7.10
C LEU A 166 3.12 -14.71 8.60
N ALA A 167 4.12 -13.94 9.04
CA ALA A 167 4.63 -13.93 10.42
C ALA A 167 3.70 -13.14 11.37
N ILE A 168 2.50 -13.69 11.59
CA ILE A 168 1.46 -13.15 12.48
C ILE A 168 1.14 -14.16 13.59
N VAL A 169 0.70 -13.65 14.75
CA VAL A 169 0.43 -14.44 15.96
C VAL A 169 -0.54 -15.60 15.68
N SER A 170 -1.59 -15.37 14.89
CA SER A 170 -2.59 -16.40 14.53
C SER A 170 -2.07 -17.51 13.61
N ASN A 171 -0.91 -17.34 12.97
CA ASN A 171 -0.26 -18.38 12.18
C ASN A 171 0.71 -19.25 13.00
N LYS A 172 1.04 -18.86 14.24
CA LYS A 172 1.79 -19.70 15.18
C LYS A 172 0.85 -20.63 15.92
N THR A 173 1.24 -21.89 16.06
CA THR A 173 0.57 -22.88 16.92
C THR A 173 1.54 -23.34 18.02
N LYS A 174 1.05 -24.14 18.98
CA LYS A 174 1.90 -24.73 20.02
C LYS A 174 3.01 -25.63 19.44
N THR A 175 2.74 -26.28 18.32
CA THR A 175 3.62 -27.30 17.71
C THR A 175 4.35 -26.83 16.44
N GLY A 176 4.05 -25.64 15.91
CA GLY A 176 4.63 -25.15 14.67
C GLY A 176 3.85 -23.98 14.07
N ILE A 177 3.57 -24.04 12.77
CA ILE A 177 2.72 -23.07 12.06
C ILE A 177 1.37 -23.69 11.67
N THR A 178 0.39 -22.86 11.32
CA THR A 178 -0.92 -23.33 10.84
C THR A 178 -0.79 -24.06 9.50
N SER A 179 -1.71 -25.00 9.24
CA SER A 179 -1.81 -25.69 7.93
C SER A 179 -1.96 -24.71 6.77
N LYS A 180 -2.78 -23.66 6.94
CA LYS A 180 -2.97 -22.59 5.94
C LYS A 180 -1.65 -21.87 5.62
N ALA A 181 -0.88 -21.49 6.64
CA ALA A 181 0.42 -20.86 6.45
C ALA A 181 1.40 -21.81 5.74
N LYS A 182 1.46 -23.09 6.16
CA LYS A 182 2.28 -24.12 5.50
C LYS A 182 1.93 -24.29 4.02
N SER A 183 0.65 -24.42 3.67
CA SER A 183 0.22 -24.54 2.28
C SER A 183 0.50 -23.28 1.45
N THR A 184 0.51 -22.09 2.06
CA THR A 184 0.89 -20.85 1.37
C THR A 184 2.40 -20.79 1.11
N VAL A 185 3.22 -21.26 2.06
CA VAL A 185 4.67 -21.43 1.88
C VAL A 185 4.99 -22.43 0.77
N GLU A 186 4.32 -23.59 0.78
CA GLU A 186 4.44 -24.63 -0.25
C GLU A 186 4.02 -24.09 -1.64
N ALA A 187 2.91 -23.36 -1.73
CA ALA A 187 2.46 -22.74 -2.98
C ALA A 187 3.48 -21.74 -3.54
N ARG A 188 4.07 -20.87 -2.71
CA ARG A 188 5.11 -19.92 -3.13
C ARG A 188 6.40 -20.62 -3.56
N ALA A 189 6.79 -21.71 -2.90
CA ALA A 189 7.94 -22.51 -3.34
C ALA A 189 7.66 -23.23 -4.68
N LEU A 190 6.43 -23.69 -4.89
CA LEU A 190 5.98 -24.29 -6.15
C LEU A 190 5.93 -23.27 -7.30
N GLU A 191 5.58 -22.01 -7.03
CA GLU A 191 5.67 -20.91 -8.01
C GLU A 191 7.13 -20.67 -8.44
N CYS A 192 8.07 -20.63 -7.50
CA CYS A 192 9.50 -20.58 -7.82
C CYS A 192 9.93 -21.78 -8.68
N LYS A 193 9.46 -23.00 -8.38
CA LYS A 193 9.78 -24.19 -9.18
C LYS A 193 9.21 -24.12 -10.60
N ARG A 194 7.94 -23.72 -10.76
CA ARG A 194 7.32 -23.51 -12.08
C ARG A 194 8.05 -22.45 -12.91
N PHE A 195 8.56 -21.41 -12.26
CA PHE A 195 9.37 -20.39 -12.92
C PHE A 195 10.75 -20.91 -13.34
N GLN A 196 11.42 -21.71 -12.49
CA GLN A 196 12.62 -22.45 -12.85
C GLN A 196 12.37 -23.38 -14.06
N GLU A 197 11.33 -24.20 -14.03
CA GLU A 197 10.95 -25.11 -15.13
C GLU A 197 10.67 -24.36 -16.44
N LYS A 198 10.04 -23.18 -16.37
CA LYS A 198 9.85 -22.29 -17.52
C LYS A 198 11.21 -21.84 -18.10
N VAL A 199 12.17 -21.48 -17.26
CA VAL A 199 13.52 -21.08 -17.69
C VAL A 199 14.33 -22.27 -18.24
N GLU A 200 14.24 -23.45 -17.62
CA GLU A 200 14.83 -24.69 -18.12
C GLU A 200 14.28 -25.06 -19.50
N LEU A 201 12.95 -24.98 -19.69
CA LEU A 201 12.30 -25.21 -20.99
C LEU A 201 12.75 -24.20 -22.06
N ARG A 202 12.88 -22.91 -21.70
CA ARG A 202 13.38 -21.86 -22.60
C ARG A 202 14.81 -22.15 -23.07
N LEU A 203 15.69 -22.64 -22.19
CA LEU A 203 17.05 -23.05 -22.55
C LEU A 203 17.05 -24.32 -23.42
N ASN A 204 16.30 -25.35 -23.04
CA ASN A 204 16.22 -26.61 -23.78
C ASN A 204 15.62 -26.46 -25.20
N THR A 205 14.81 -25.42 -25.42
CA THR A 205 14.19 -25.12 -26.74
C THR A 205 14.91 -24.01 -27.52
N LEU A 206 15.96 -23.40 -26.95
CA LEU A 206 16.68 -22.27 -27.54
C LEU A 206 17.32 -22.64 -28.89
N GLU A 207 18.07 -23.74 -28.93
CA GLU A 207 18.78 -24.20 -30.13
C GLU A 207 17.80 -24.52 -31.28
N ALA A 208 16.76 -25.33 -31.00
CA ALA A 208 15.73 -25.65 -31.98
C ALA A 208 14.98 -24.41 -32.48
N THR A 209 14.83 -23.38 -31.63
CA THR A 209 14.25 -22.10 -32.03
C THR A 209 15.21 -21.32 -32.94
N CYS A 210 16.51 -21.27 -32.65
CA CYS A 210 17.51 -20.60 -33.48
C CYS A 210 17.53 -21.16 -34.91
N TYR A 211 17.64 -22.49 -35.07
CA TYR A 211 17.62 -23.12 -36.40
C TYR A 211 16.29 -22.88 -37.13
N LYS A 212 15.15 -22.92 -36.44
CA LYS A 212 13.83 -22.66 -37.03
C LYS A 212 13.71 -21.24 -37.60
N PHE A 213 14.44 -20.27 -37.05
CA PHE A 213 14.52 -18.90 -37.56
C PHE A 213 15.66 -18.68 -38.57
N GLY A 214 16.44 -19.71 -38.90
CA GLY A 214 17.50 -19.65 -39.92
C GLY A 214 18.87 -19.18 -39.41
N LEU A 215 19.12 -19.24 -38.09
CA LEU A 215 20.43 -18.94 -37.52
C LEU A 215 21.29 -20.22 -37.51
N GLU A 216 22.43 -20.20 -38.20
CA GLU A 216 23.32 -21.37 -38.36
C GLU A 216 24.07 -21.77 -37.08
N ALA A 217 24.43 -20.79 -36.25
CA ALA A 217 25.07 -20.99 -34.96
C ALA A 217 24.08 -20.65 -33.83
N PRO A 218 23.60 -21.61 -33.03
CA PRO A 218 22.57 -21.35 -32.03
C PRO A 218 23.09 -20.45 -30.91
N LEU A 219 22.19 -19.61 -30.39
CA LEU A 219 22.48 -18.78 -29.21
C LEU A 219 22.68 -19.66 -27.97
N VAL A 220 23.57 -19.24 -27.07
CA VAL A 220 23.77 -19.87 -25.75
C VAL A 220 23.13 -19.01 -24.64
N ARG A 221 23.01 -19.59 -23.43
CA ARG A 221 22.44 -18.92 -22.23
C ARG A 221 22.96 -17.49 -22.05
N GLN A 222 24.27 -17.28 -22.23
CA GLN A 222 24.93 -15.98 -22.07
C GLN A 222 24.39 -14.88 -23.00
N ASN A 223 23.95 -15.22 -24.22
CA ASN A 223 23.38 -14.24 -25.16
C ASN A 223 22.01 -13.73 -24.70
N ILE A 224 21.26 -14.52 -23.94
CA ILE A 224 19.86 -14.25 -23.56
C ILE A 224 19.65 -13.96 -22.08
N GLU A 225 20.68 -14.08 -21.23
CA GLU A 225 20.61 -13.97 -19.77
C GLU A 225 19.86 -12.71 -19.30
N SER A 226 20.07 -11.57 -20.00
CA SER A 226 19.45 -10.27 -19.70
C SER A 226 17.91 -10.25 -19.83
N PHE A 227 17.31 -11.24 -20.47
CA PHE A 227 15.84 -11.39 -20.57
C PHE A 227 15.32 -12.82 -20.36
N LEU A 228 16.20 -13.79 -20.08
CA LEU A 228 15.87 -15.18 -19.82
C LEU A 228 14.84 -15.35 -18.68
N LYS A 229 14.94 -14.48 -17.65
CA LYS A 229 14.10 -14.48 -16.45
C LYS A 229 12.91 -13.49 -16.51
N VAL A 230 12.47 -13.06 -17.69
CA VAL A 230 11.23 -12.27 -17.81
C VAL A 230 10.01 -13.18 -17.57
N GLU A 231 9.10 -12.78 -16.68
CA GLU A 231 7.92 -13.58 -16.32
C GLU A 231 6.96 -13.81 -17.50
N ASP A 232 6.71 -12.73 -18.26
CA ASP A 232 5.87 -12.70 -19.45
C ASP A 232 6.53 -13.44 -20.63
N GLU A 233 5.82 -14.43 -21.17
CA GLU A 233 6.30 -15.23 -22.30
C GLU A 233 6.29 -14.46 -23.62
N ALA A 234 5.33 -13.57 -23.86
CA ALA A 234 5.28 -12.77 -25.08
C ALA A 234 6.47 -11.80 -25.14
N ILE A 235 6.83 -11.17 -24.02
CA ILE A 235 8.01 -10.29 -23.94
C ILE A 235 9.31 -11.09 -24.12
N TYR A 236 9.41 -12.29 -23.54
CA TYR A 236 10.56 -13.18 -23.77
C TYR A 236 10.69 -13.55 -25.25
N GLN A 237 9.62 -14.03 -25.89
CA GLN A 237 9.62 -14.43 -27.29
C GLN A 237 9.93 -13.25 -28.24
N GLN A 238 9.39 -12.06 -27.96
CA GLN A 238 9.69 -10.85 -28.73
C GLN A 238 11.17 -10.48 -28.66
N LYS A 239 11.77 -10.50 -27.46
CA LYS A 239 13.21 -10.20 -27.28
C LYS A 239 14.09 -11.26 -27.95
N LEU A 240 13.75 -12.54 -27.82
CA LEU A 240 14.46 -13.64 -28.48
C LEU A 240 14.45 -13.50 -30.01
N GLN A 241 13.28 -13.26 -30.60
CA GLN A 241 13.15 -13.05 -32.06
C GLN A 241 13.91 -11.80 -32.53
N SER A 242 13.89 -10.72 -31.76
CA SER A 242 14.63 -9.50 -32.09
C SER A 242 16.15 -9.74 -32.07
N LEU A 243 16.66 -10.52 -31.11
CA LEU A 243 18.07 -10.87 -31.03
C LEU A 243 18.49 -11.78 -32.19
N ILE A 244 17.74 -12.87 -32.45
CA ILE A 244 18.01 -13.78 -33.57
C ILE A 244 18.05 -13.01 -34.91
N LYS A 245 17.08 -12.12 -35.14
CA LYS A 245 17.04 -11.29 -36.35
C LYS A 245 18.29 -10.38 -36.47
N SER A 246 18.75 -9.82 -35.36
CA SER A 246 19.96 -9.00 -35.32
C SER A 246 21.22 -9.80 -35.70
N GLU A 247 21.34 -11.04 -35.20
CA GLU A 247 22.49 -11.89 -35.51
C GLU A 247 22.48 -12.39 -36.96
N ILE A 248 21.33 -12.77 -37.50
CA ILE A 248 21.19 -13.12 -38.94
C ILE A 248 21.62 -11.93 -39.81
N GLN A 249 21.22 -10.70 -39.46
CA GLN A 249 21.64 -9.49 -40.18
C GLN A 249 23.15 -9.22 -40.03
N CYS A 250 23.73 -9.51 -38.86
CA CYS A 250 25.17 -9.39 -38.61
C CYS A 250 25.96 -10.35 -39.51
N LEU A 251 25.59 -11.64 -39.52
CA LEU A 251 26.22 -12.69 -40.32
C LEU A 251 26.13 -12.40 -41.82
N ALA A 252 24.96 -12.05 -42.34
CA ALA A 252 24.79 -11.68 -43.75
C ALA A 252 25.68 -10.49 -44.16
N SER A 253 25.89 -9.51 -43.26
CA SER A 253 26.78 -8.38 -43.51
C SER A 253 28.27 -8.75 -43.49
N LEU A 254 28.63 -9.81 -42.76
CA LEU A 254 29.99 -10.37 -42.69
C LEU A 254 30.30 -11.15 -43.98
N GLU A 255 29.39 -12.03 -44.40
CA GLU A 255 29.51 -12.82 -45.64
C GLU A 255 29.66 -11.93 -46.87
N GLN A 256 28.82 -10.90 -47.02
CA GLN A 256 28.93 -9.93 -48.12
C GLN A 256 30.30 -9.23 -48.13
N ARG A 257 30.85 -8.91 -46.95
CA ARG A 257 32.16 -8.27 -46.82
C ARG A 257 33.31 -9.23 -47.16
N LEU A 258 33.20 -10.49 -46.76
CA LEU A 258 34.17 -11.54 -47.09
C LEU A 258 34.14 -11.87 -48.58
N ALA A 259 32.96 -12.02 -49.18
CA ALA A 259 32.79 -12.23 -50.62
C ALA A 259 33.36 -11.07 -51.44
N ALA A 260 33.06 -9.81 -51.06
CA ALA A 260 33.62 -8.63 -51.73
C ALA A 260 35.15 -8.53 -51.59
N LYS A 261 35.72 -8.96 -50.46
CA LYS A 261 37.18 -9.02 -50.27
C LYS A 261 37.80 -10.12 -51.13
N ALA A 262 37.21 -11.32 -51.15
CA ALA A 262 37.68 -12.44 -51.98
C ALA A 262 37.62 -12.12 -53.48
N GLN A 263 36.58 -11.42 -53.94
CA GLN A 263 36.48 -10.95 -55.32
C GLN A 263 37.60 -9.96 -55.67
N LYS A 264 37.90 -8.98 -54.80
CA LYS A 264 39.01 -8.04 -55.00
C LYS A 264 40.36 -8.76 -55.05
N GLU A 265 40.64 -9.67 -54.11
CA GLU A 265 41.88 -10.45 -54.11
C GLU A 265 42.01 -11.35 -55.36
N ALA A 266 40.90 -11.90 -55.86
CA ALA A 266 40.89 -12.68 -57.10
C ALA A 266 41.13 -11.81 -58.34
N GLU A 267 40.51 -10.63 -58.43
CA GLU A 267 40.76 -9.66 -59.49
C GLU A 267 42.21 -9.15 -59.49
N GLU A 268 42.77 -8.86 -58.32
CA GLU A 268 44.16 -8.41 -58.18
C GLU A 268 45.15 -9.49 -58.59
N LYS A 269 44.91 -10.75 -58.20
CA LYS A 269 45.70 -11.91 -58.68
C LYS A 269 45.59 -12.10 -60.19
N ALA A 270 44.37 -12.08 -60.75
CA ALA A 270 44.17 -12.22 -62.20
C ALA A 270 44.84 -11.08 -63.00
N LYS A 271 44.79 -9.84 -62.51
CA LYS A 271 45.52 -8.69 -63.10
C LYS A 271 47.04 -8.88 -63.01
N ALA A 272 47.55 -9.38 -61.88
CA ALA A 272 48.98 -9.65 -61.72
C ALA A 272 49.48 -10.80 -62.62
N GLU A 273 48.73 -11.89 -62.74
CA GLU A 273 49.03 -13.02 -63.64
C GLU A 273 48.97 -12.60 -65.11
N PHE A 274 47.97 -11.80 -65.51
CA PHE A 274 47.88 -11.25 -66.87
C PHE A 274 49.07 -10.34 -67.21
N LEU A 275 49.51 -9.48 -66.27
CA LEU A 275 50.70 -8.65 -66.44
C LEU A 275 52.00 -9.47 -66.49
N ALA A 276 52.08 -10.60 -65.78
CA ALA A 276 53.21 -11.54 -65.86
C ALA A 276 53.25 -12.28 -67.21
N GLN A 277 52.08 -12.68 -67.74
CA GLN A 277 51.97 -13.30 -69.07
C GLN A 277 52.28 -12.31 -70.20
N GLN A 278 51.83 -11.05 -70.13
CA GLN A 278 52.19 -10.03 -71.13
C GLN A 278 53.69 -9.76 -71.21
N LYS A 279 54.43 -9.86 -70.09
CA LYS A 279 55.90 -9.77 -70.10
C LYS A 279 56.60 -10.98 -70.73
N SER A 280 55.86 -12.04 -71.05
CA SER A 280 56.39 -13.33 -71.50
C SER A 280 56.02 -13.69 -72.95
N GLN A 281 55.37 -12.78 -73.71
CA GLN A 281 55.05 -12.99 -75.12
C GLN A 281 55.58 -11.87 -76.02
N GLU A 282 56.55 -12.23 -76.86
CA GLU A 282 57.02 -11.43 -77.99
C GLU A 282 56.02 -11.53 -79.17
N PRO A 283 55.74 -10.45 -79.93
CA PRO A 283 54.53 -10.39 -80.75
C PRO A 283 54.66 -11.08 -82.13
N ALA A 284 53.90 -12.16 -82.32
CA ALA A 284 53.62 -12.72 -83.65
C ALA A 284 52.28 -12.19 -84.21
N LYS A 285 52.28 -11.75 -85.47
CA LYS A 285 51.08 -11.36 -86.23
C LYS A 285 50.20 -12.58 -86.53
N VAL A 286 48.89 -12.39 -86.76
CA VAL A 286 48.19 -12.71 -88.04
C VAL A 286 46.66 -12.43 -87.97
N GLN A 287 46.22 -11.59 -88.91
CA GLN A 287 44.96 -11.55 -89.70
C GLN A 287 43.55 -11.69 -89.09
N ILE A 288 42.61 -11.03 -89.79
CA ILE A 288 41.17 -10.95 -89.52
C ILE A 288 40.41 -11.41 -90.76
N GLU A 289 39.46 -12.32 -90.58
CA GLU A 289 38.34 -12.60 -91.49
C GLU A 289 37.06 -12.69 -90.63
N SER A 290 35.82 -12.47 -91.06
CA SER A 290 35.15 -11.77 -92.17
C SER A 290 33.76 -12.46 -92.26
N ASN A 291 32.66 -11.70 -92.13
CA ASN A 291 31.26 -12.15 -92.35
C ASN A 291 30.69 -13.24 -91.39
N SER A 292 29.36 -13.36 -91.18
CA SER A 292 28.18 -12.73 -91.82
C SER A 292 26.94 -12.63 -90.89
N GLN A 293 26.03 -11.71 -91.23
CA GLN A 293 24.62 -11.56 -90.78
C GLN A 293 23.69 -12.72 -91.28
N PRO A 294 22.32 -12.75 -91.15
CA PRO A 294 21.35 -11.78 -90.55
C PRO A 294 20.15 -12.33 -89.69
N GLN A 295 19.52 -11.39 -88.94
CA GLN A 295 18.07 -11.10 -88.71
C GLN A 295 16.99 -12.21 -88.50
N ILE A 296 15.97 -11.92 -87.63
CA ILE A 296 14.47 -11.98 -87.84
C ILE A 296 13.67 -12.17 -86.51
N ILE A 297 12.38 -11.80 -86.29
CA ILE A 297 11.59 -10.55 -86.52
C ILE A 297 10.18 -10.60 -85.81
N ILE A 298 9.53 -9.45 -85.45
CA ILE A 298 8.04 -9.24 -85.22
C ILE A 298 7.37 -9.90 -83.97
N ALA A 299 6.29 -9.45 -83.28
CA ALA A 299 5.37 -8.27 -83.25
C ALA A 299 4.89 -8.02 -81.78
N LYS A 300 4.65 -6.79 -81.28
CA LYS A 300 3.48 -5.87 -81.42
C LYS A 300 2.25 -6.21 -80.53
N ALA A 301 1.86 -5.25 -79.65
CA ALA A 301 0.69 -5.28 -78.73
C ALA A 301 -0.65 -4.96 -79.46
N PRO A 302 -1.86 -5.05 -78.83
CA PRO A 302 -2.34 -4.02 -77.86
C PRO A 302 -3.44 -4.37 -76.80
N ILE A 303 -3.56 -3.53 -75.75
CA ILE A 303 -4.78 -2.93 -75.10
C ILE A 303 -5.99 -3.82 -74.68
N SER A 304 -6.37 -3.87 -73.37
CA SER A 304 -7.54 -3.16 -72.75
C SER A 304 -8.13 -3.74 -71.43
N GLN A 305 -8.66 -2.83 -70.59
CA GLN A 305 -9.80 -2.94 -69.63
C GLN A 305 -9.75 -3.77 -68.30
N SER A 306 -9.78 -3.01 -67.19
CA SER A 306 -10.77 -3.06 -66.08
C SER A 306 -11.24 -4.40 -65.47
N THR A 307 -10.95 -4.61 -64.17
CA THR A 307 -12.01 -4.67 -63.13
C THR A 307 -11.47 -4.52 -61.70
N TYR A 308 -12.29 -3.92 -60.82
CA TYR A 308 -12.14 -3.95 -59.37
C TYR A 308 -12.65 -5.31 -58.86
N VAL A 309 -11.89 -6.03 -58.02
CA VAL A 309 -12.36 -7.26 -57.36
C VAL A 309 -11.96 -7.26 -55.89
N GLN A 310 -12.94 -7.39 -54.99
CA GLN A 310 -12.71 -7.58 -53.56
C GLN A 310 -12.09 -8.96 -53.31
N SER A 311 -10.88 -9.02 -52.76
CA SER A 311 -10.28 -10.27 -52.30
C SER A 311 -10.86 -10.67 -50.94
N VAL A 312 -11.98 -11.41 -50.94
CA VAL A 312 -12.36 -12.22 -49.78
C VAL A 312 -11.40 -13.40 -49.72
N ALA A 313 -10.36 -13.28 -48.89
CA ALA A 313 -9.36 -14.33 -48.73
C ALA A 313 -9.96 -15.57 -48.05
N LYS A 314 -10.17 -16.64 -48.83
CA LYS A 314 -10.34 -17.99 -48.26
C LYS A 314 -9.01 -18.41 -47.63
N PRO A 315 -9.00 -19.03 -46.43
CA PRO A 315 -7.76 -19.49 -45.81
C PRO A 315 -7.13 -20.63 -46.63
N THR A 316 -5.93 -20.40 -47.14
CA THR A 316 -5.04 -21.45 -47.66
C THR A 316 -4.38 -22.22 -46.50
N GLY A 317 -4.00 -23.47 -46.78
CA GLY A 317 -3.73 -24.54 -45.80
C GLY A 317 -3.02 -24.17 -44.48
N ASN A 318 -3.47 -24.84 -43.41
CA ASN A 318 -2.96 -24.81 -42.02
C ASN A 318 -3.23 -23.55 -41.18
N GLN A 319 -4.13 -22.65 -41.59
CA GLN A 319 -4.66 -21.61 -40.68
C GLN A 319 -6.03 -22.01 -40.10
N LYS A 320 -6.19 -21.90 -38.77
CA LYS A 320 -7.46 -22.05 -38.06
C LYS A 320 -8.01 -20.68 -37.68
N THR A 321 -9.20 -20.34 -38.19
CA THR A 321 -9.93 -19.14 -37.78
C THR A 321 -10.75 -19.44 -36.54
N TYR A 322 -10.62 -18.61 -35.51
CA TYR A 322 -11.40 -18.69 -34.27
C TYR A 322 -12.37 -17.50 -34.20
N VAL A 323 -13.62 -17.76 -33.83
CA VAL A 323 -14.57 -16.71 -33.42
C VAL A 323 -14.50 -16.63 -31.90
N VAL A 324 -14.15 -15.45 -31.38
CA VAL A 324 -14.03 -15.20 -29.94
C VAL A 324 -15.09 -14.18 -29.55
N THR A 325 -16.03 -14.60 -28.70
CA THR A 325 -17.03 -13.72 -28.09
C THR A 325 -16.54 -13.32 -26.71
N ALA A 326 -16.50 -12.01 -26.43
CA ALA A 326 -16.14 -11.47 -25.12
C ALA A 326 -17.22 -10.47 -24.68
N THR A 327 -17.72 -10.65 -23.46
CA THR A 327 -18.72 -9.77 -22.84
C THR A 327 -18.07 -8.99 -21.71
N PHE A 328 -18.25 -7.67 -21.71
CA PHE A 328 -17.70 -6.78 -20.70
C PHE A 328 -18.84 -5.96 -20.09
N GLU A 329 -18.88 -5.86 -18.76
CA GLU A 329 -19.72 -4.87 -18.08
C GLU A 329 -18.90 -3.58 -17.91
N VAL A 330 -19.40 -2.47 -18.45
CA VAL A 330 -18.71 -1.17 -18.43
C VAL A 330 -19.69 -0.11 -17.95
N THR A 331 -19.34 0.58 -16.87
CA THR A 331 -20.07 1.75 -16.40
C THR A 331 -19.50 3.00 -17.07
N VAL A 332 -20.35 3.75 -17.78
CA VAL A 332 -20.02 5.05 -18.37
C VAL A 332 -21.10 6.07 -18.02
N ASP A 333 -20.74 7.35 -18.03
CA ASP A 333 -21.72 8.43 -17.91
C ASP A 333 -22.71 8.40 -19.08
N GLU A 334 -23.97 8.77 -18.81
CA GLU A 334 -25.07 8.75 -19.79
C GLU A 334 -24.73 9.53 -21.08
N ALA A 335 -24.05 10.68 -20.95
CA ALA A 335 -23.57 11.50 -22.08
C ALA A 335 -22.46 10.87 -22.96
N MET A 336 -21.97 9.69 -22.56
CA MET A 336 -20.98 8.88 -23.27
C MET A 336 -21.55 7.55 -23.80
N ALA A 337 -22.80 7.19 -23.48
CA ALA A 337 -23.45 5.96 -23.96
C ALA A 337 -23.45 5.89 -25.50
N ASP A 338 -23.92 6.94 -26.17
CA ASP A 338 -23.95 7.07 -27.65
C ASP A 338 -22.56 7.02 -28.31
N LYS A 339 -21.48 7.20 -27.53
CA LYS A 339 -20.09 7.25 -28.02
C LYS A 339 -19.31 5.98 -27.68
N LEU A 340 -19.87 5.07 -26.89
CA LEU A 340 -19.19 3.89 -26.36
C LEU A 340 -18.74 2.94 -27.48
N GLU A 341 -19.60 2.65 -28.45
CA GLU A 341 -19.27 1.78 -29.59
C GLU A 341 -18.08 2.33 -30.39
N ALA A 342 -18.12 3.61 -30.75
CA ALA A 342 -17.04 4.28 -31.48
C ALA A 342 -15.71 4.30 -30.69
N HIS A 343 -15.77 4.43 -29.36
CA HIS A 343 -14.60 4.34 -28.50
C HIS A 343 -13.99 2.93 -28.48
N LEU A 344 -14.83 1.89 -28.39
CA LEU A 344 -14.40 0.50 -28.40
C LEU A 344 -13.81 0.11 -29.77
N LEU A 345 -14.45 0.48 -30.88
CA LEU A 345 -13.92 0.28 -32.23
C LEU A 345 -12.52 0.89 -32.38
N ARG A 346 -12.33 2.14 -31.95
CA ARG A 346 -11.02 2.81 -31.98
C ARG A 346 -9.96 2.11 -31.10
N LYS A 347 -10.37 1.47 -30.00
CA LYS A 347 -9.46 0.67 -29.15
C LYS A 347 -9.08 -0.66 -29.80
N PHE A 348 -10.00 -1.31 -30.52
CA PHE A 348 -9.69 -2.51 -31.29
C PHE A 348 -8.80 -2.23 -32.51
N GLU A 349 -8.96 -1.08 -33.17
CA GLU A 349 -8.03 -0.59 -34.20
C GLU A 349 -6.63 -0.32 -33.62
N GLN A 350 -6.54 0.33 -32.45
CA GLN A 350 -5.27 0.52 -31.72
C GLN A 350 -4.60 -0.80 -31.31
N ALA A 351 -5.37 -1.86 -31.10
CA ALA A 351 -4.88 -3.21 -30.83
C ALA A 351 -4.51 -4.01 -32.10
N CYS A 352 -4.45 -3.36 -33.27
CA CYS A 352 -4.11 -3.95 -34.57
C CYS A 352 -5.00 -5.15 -34.99
N ILE A 353 -6.26 -5.19 -34.53
CA ILE A 353 -7.21 -6.22 -34.96
C ILE A 353 -7.58 -5.97 -36.43
N LYS A 354 -7.07 -6.81 -37.33
CA LYS A 354 -7.14 -6.61 -38.80
C LYS A 354 -8.55 -6.67 -39.39
N ASN A 355 -9.52 -7.22 -38.66
CA ASN A 355 -10.91 -7.35 -39.08
C ASN A 355 -11.81 -6.53 -38.14
N LYS A 356 -12.73 -5.72 -38.69
CA LYS A 356 -13.65 -4.91 -37.87
C LYS A 356 -14.52 -5.82 -36.98
N PRO A 357 -14.49 -5.67 -35.64
CA PRO A 357 -15.30 -6.49 -34.75
C PRO A 357 -16.77 -6.06 -34.78
N THR A 358 -17.67 -7.03 -34.59
CA THR A 358 -19.09 -6.77 -34.32
C THR A 358 -19.23 -6.46 -32.83
N ILE A 359 -19.81 -5.31 -32.49
CA ILE A 359 -20.08 -4.90 -31.11
C ILE A 359 -21.60 -4.85 -30.90
N THR A 360 -22.07 -5.45 -29.81
CA THR A 360 -23.47 -5.39 -29.38
C THR A 360 -23.50 -4.77 -27.98
N ILE A 361 -24.23 -3.67 -27.81
CA ILE A 361 -24.41 -3.01 -26.52
C ILE A 361 -25.84 -3.27 -26.04
N THR A 362 -25.97 -3.76 -24.81
CA THR A 362 -27.27 -3.99 -24.15
C THR A 362 -27.27 -3.32 -22.79
N GLU A 363 -28.22 -2.41 -22.56
CA GLU A 363 -28.36 -1.72 -21.29
C GLU A 363 -28.83 -2.69 -20.19
N LYS A 364 -28.15 -2.69 -19.04
CA LYS A 364 -28.47 -3.53 -17.88
C LYS A 364 -29.43 -2.75 -16.98
N GLY A 365 -30.73 -3.06 -17.10
CA GLY A 365 -31.83 -2.28 -16.50
C GLY A 365 -31.62 -1.89 -15.03
N ALA A 366 -31.74 -0.59 -14.75
CA ALA A 366 -31.46 0.00 -13.45
C ALA A 366 -32.52 -0.36 -12.39
N VAL A 367 -32.10 -0.98 -11.29
CA VAL A 367 -32.90 -1.09 -10.07
C VAL A 367 -32.86 0.26 -9.34
N LYS A 368 -33.97 1.01 -9.39
CA LYS A 368 -34.11 2.26 -8.62
C LYS A 368 -34.12 1.97 -7.12
N VAL A 369 -33.06 2.39 -6.42
CA VAL A 369 -33.07 2.55 -4.96
C VAL A 369 -33.64 3.94 -4.64
N PRO A 370 -34.65 4.07 -3.77
CA PRO A 370 -35.35 5.34 -3.55
C PRO A 370 -34.52 6.38 -2.78
N GLU A 371 -34.72 7.65 -3.13
CA GLU A 371 -34.01 8.80 -2.57
C GLU A 371 -34.30 9.03 -1.08
N ALA A 372 -33.25 9.26 -0.29
CA ALA A 372 -33.37 9.78 1.06
C ALA A 372 -33.66 11.29 1.01
N LYS A 373 -34.90 11.69 1.33
CA LYS A 373 -35.28 13.11 1.43
C LYS A 373 -34.43 13.84 2.47
N LYS A 374 -33.78 14.91 2.03
CA LYS A 374 -33.08 15.88 2.88
C LYS A 374 -33.87 17.18 2.94
N ASP A 375 -35.00 17.18 3.62
CA ASP A 375 -35.81 18.39 3.79
C ASP A 375 -35.18 19.30 4.85
N SER A 376 -34.60 20.41 4.39
CA SER A 376 -34.17 21.53 5.23
C SER A 376 -35.24 22.60 5.18
N ARG A 377 -35.90 22.90 6.30
CA ARG A 377 -36.68 24.13 6.46
C ARG A 377 -36.31 24.85 7.73
N SER A 378 -35.57 25.94 7.54
CA SER A 378 -35.58 27.10 8.42
C SER A 378 -37.00 27.62 8.61
N ASN A 379 -37.28 28.19 9.79
CA ASN A 379 -37.83 29.54 9.87
C ASN A 379 -37.44 30.20 11.20
N LEU A 380 -37.13 31.50 11.11
CA LEU A 380 -37.11 32.43 12.24
C LEU A 380 -38.55 32.81 12.60
N GLU A 381 -38.79 33.03 13.88
CA GLU A 381 -39.64 34.08 14.49
C GLU A 381 -39.40 33.97 16.00
N GLU A 382 -38.63 34.88 16.60
CA GLU A 382 -39.12 36.08 17.31
C GLU A 382 -40.05 35.79 18.50
N GLY A 383 -39.71 36.32 19.68
CA GLY A 383 -40.73 36.66 20.68
C GLY A 383 -40.42 36.38 22.15
N SER A 384 -40.29 37.48 22.90
CA SER A 384 -40.71 37.64 24.31
C SER A 384 -40.00 36.88 25.43
N LEU A 385 -39.22 37.66 26.20
CA LEU A 385 -39.43 37.88 27.65
C LEU A 385 -40.51 37.01 28.33
N PHE A 386 -40.08 36.16 29.27
CA PHE A 386 -40.40 36.28 30.71
C PHE A 386 -39.36 35.53 31.55
#